data_AF-A0A4D6NIB1-F1
#
_entry.id   AF-A0A4D6NIB1-F1
#
_cell.length_a   1.000
_cell.length_b   1.000
_cell.length_c   1.000
_cell.angle_alpha   90.00
_cell.angle_beta   90.00
_cell.angle_gamma   90.00
#
_symmetry.space_group_name_H-M   'P 1'
#
loop_
_entity.id
_entity.type
_entity.pdbx_description
1 polymer ?
#
loop_
_entity_poly.entity_id
_entity_poly.type
_entity_poly.pdbx_seq_one_letter_code
_entity_poly.pdbx_strand_id
1 'polypeptide(L)'
;MSSSGRSVSMVWVFMLILSMVKNGMGEKVVVRATNSLGENVNLDIECTVDEGPPITLIPGTSHQWNYFFDKEFICFFQWFGAQSSGYHSFDMFVKSRDKASNLSWFIKPDGPCRVAPDGSSLCFPWRT
;
A
#
# COMPACT_ATOMS: atom_id res chain seq x y z
N MET A 1 -20.83 7.41 62.51
CA MET A 1 -19.86 7.75 61.45
C MET A 1 -20.63 8.02 60.16
N SER A 2 -20.59 9.24 59.64
CA SER A 2 -21.24 9.59 58.38
C SER A 2 -20.24 9.41 57.24
N SER A 3 -20.49 8.44 56.36
CA SER A 3 -19.70 8.21 55.15
C SER A 3 -20.18 9.16 54.07
N SER A 4 -19.43 10.23 53.83
CA SER A 4 -19.67 11.12 52.68
C SER A 4 -19.07 10.48 51.43
N GLY A 5 -19.90 9.72 50.71
CA GLY A 5 -19.55 9.21 49.39
C GLY A 5 -19.38 10.36 48.41
N ARG A 6 -18.16 10.61 47.95
CA ARG A 6 -17.87 11.65 46.95
C ARG A 6 -18.52 11.22 45.63
N SER A 7 -19.59 11.91 45.24
CA SER A 7 -20.21 11.72 43.93
C SER A 7 -19.24 12.17 42.84
N VAL A 8 -18.65 11.20 42.14
CA VAL A 8 -17.82 11.48 40.96
C VAL A 8 -18.78 11.78 39.81
N SER A 9 -18.79 13.02 39.35
CA SER A 9 -19.70 13.44 38.28
C SER A 9 -19.38 12.66 36.99
N MET A 10 -20.37 11.92 36.49
CA MET A 10 -20.24 11.09 35.29
C MET A 10 -19.84 11.89 34.05
N VAL A 11 -20.11 13.21 34.03
CA VAL A 11 -19.74 14.10 32.92
C VAL A 11 -18.23 14.14 32.73
N TRP A 12 -17.47 14.17 33.82
CA TRP A 12 -16.00 14.18 33.76
C TRP A 12 -15.45 12.84 33.29
N VAL A 13 -16.11 11.74 33.67
CA VAL A 13 -15.79 10.39 33.19
C VAL A 13 -16.03 10.29 31.68
N PHE A 14 -17.17 10.78 31.19
CA PHE A 14 -17.49 10.81 29.75
C PHE A 14 -16.50 11.67 28.93
N MET A 15 -16.10 12.84 29.44
CA MET A 15 -15.10 13.70 28.77
C MET A 15 -13.74 13.01 28.65
N LEU A 16 -13.31 12.27 29.69
CA LEU A 16 -12.06 11.50 29.67
C LEU A 16 -12.10 10.34 28.66
N ILE A 17 -13.26 9.71 28.48
CA ILE A 17 -13.45 8.61 27.51
C ILE A 17 -13.38 9.14 26.08
N LEU A 18 -13.98 10.30 25.80
CA LEU A 18 -13.94 10.94 24.48
C LEU A 18 -12.52 11.38 24.08
N SER A 19 -11.68 11.81 25.02
CA SER A 19 -10.27 12.16 24.74
C SER A 19 -9.38 10.97 24.38
N MET A 20 -9.81 9.72 24.62
CA MET A 20 -9.07 8.52 24.18
C MET A 20 -9.48 8.03 22.79
N VAL A 21 -10.50 8.63 22.18
CA VAL A 21 -10.87 8.34 20.79
C VAL A 21 -9.81 8.96 19.91
N LYS A 22 -8.79 8.17 19.55
CA LYS A 22 -7.89 8.53 18.46
C LYS A 22 -8.77 8.74 17.22
N ASN A 23 -8.71 9.93 16.61
CA ASN A 23 -9.29 10.18 15.30
C ASN A 23 -8.59 9.26 14.28
N GLY A 24 -9.09 8.04 14.14
CA GLY A 24 -8.60 7.01 13.23
C GLY A 24 -9.08 7.23 11.81
N MET A 25 -9.07 8.47 11.31
CA MET A 25 -9.23 8.71 9.87
C MET A 25 -7.89 8.39 9.24
N GLY A 26 -7.78 7.17 8.68
CA GLY A 26 -6.62 6.77 7.89
C GLY A 26 -6.35 7.81 6.81
N GLU A 27 -5.10 8.19 6.64
CA GLU A 27 -4.71 9.05 5.52
C GLU A 27 -4.94 8.26 4.22
N LYS A 28 -5.27 8.93 3.12
CA LYS A 28 -5.46 8.27 1.82
C LYS A 28 -4.12 8.07 1.13
N VAL A 29 -3.82 6.84 0.74
CA VAL A 29 -2.69 6.47 -0.12
C VAL A 29 -3.19 6.22 -1.54
N VAL A 30 -2.43 6.67 -2.52
CA VAL A 30 -2.57 6.29 -3.92
C VAL A 30 -1.38 5.43 -4.28
N VAL A 31 -1.62 4.21 -4.72
CA VAL A 31 -0.59 3.30 -5.21
C VAL A 31 -0.84 3.01 -6.68
N ARG A 32 0.18 3.13 -7.51
CA ARG A 32 0.11 2.87 -8.95
C ARG A 32 1.18 1.86 -9.34
N ALA A 33 0.79 0.85 -10.12
CA ALA A 33 1.71 -0.04 -10.81
C ALA A 33 1.68 0.26 -12.30
N THR A 34 2.86 0.43 -12.91
CA THR A 34 3.03 0.63 -14.35
C THR A 34 3.83 -0.52 -14.94
N ASN A 35 3.34 -1.13 -16.01
CA ASN A 35 4.07 -2.18 -16.70
C ASN A 35 5.26 -1.58 -17.46
N SER A 36 6.48 -1.92 -17.03
CA SER A 36 7.75 -1.47 -17.63
C SER A 36 8.67 -2.65 -17.96
N LEU A 37 8.09 -3.80 -18.30
CA LEU A 37 8.82 -5.03 -18.62
C LEU A 37 9.42 -5.03 -20.04
N GLY A 38 8.87 -4.22 -20.96
CA GLY A 38 9.30 -4.10 -22.35
C GLY A 38 8.13 -4.03 -23.33
N GLU A 39 8.41 -3.81 -24.61
CA GLU A 39 7.41 -3.43 -25.63
C GLU A 39 6.39 -4.52 -25.98
N ASN A 40 6.56 -5.77 -25.55
CA ASN A 40 5.67 -6.89 -25.92
C ASN A 40 5.37 -7.85 -24.76
N VAL A 41 5.49 -7.37 -23.52
CA VAL A 41 5.30 -8.20 -22.33
C VAL A 41 4.08 -7.70 -21.57
N ASN A 42 3.02 -8.50 -21.56
CA ASN A 42 1.87 -8.24 -20.70
C ASN A 42 2.20 -8.63 -19.25
N LEU A 43 1.64 -7.88 -18.32
CA LEU A 43 1.83 -8.06 -16.89
C LEU A 43 0.49 -8.35 -16.23
N ASP A 44 0.35 -9.54 -15.66
CA ASP A 44 -0.78 -9.88 -14.82
C ASP A 44 -0.47 -9.56 -13.36
N ILE A 45 -1.40 -8.90 -12.67
CA ILE A 45 -1.25 -8.46 -11.29
C ILE A 45 -2.44 -8.95 -10.46
N GLU A 46 -2.14 -9.57 -9.32
CA GLU A 46 -3.13 -9.95 -8.32
C GLU A 46 -2.71 -9.40 -6.96
N CYS A 47 -3.57 -8.64 -6.30
CA CYS A 47 -3.25 -7.99 -5.02
C CYS A 47 -4.19 -8.46 -3.92
N THR A 48 -3.70 -8.52 -2.68
CA THR A 48 -4.52 -8.92 -1.52
C THR A 48 -5.62 -7.93 -1.14
N VAL A 49 -5.65 -6.76 -1.78
CA VAL A 49 -6.67 -5.73 -1.59
C VAL A 49 -7.79 -5.80 -2.62
N ASP A 50 -7.63 -6.62 -3.65
CA ASP A 50 -8.62 -6.81 -4.70
C ASP A 50 -9.37 -8.13 -4.46
N GLU A 51 -10.69 -8.15 -4.68
CA GLU A 51 -11.52 -9.37 -4.63
C GLU A 51 -11.87 -9.90 -6.04
N GLY A 52 -11.25 -9.31 -7.07
CA GLY A 52 -11.52 -9.59 -8.48
C GLY A 52 -10.50 -10.51 -9.14
N PRO A 53 -10.70 -10.81 -10.44
CA PRO A 53 -9.69 -11.52 -11.23
C PRO A 53 -8.39 -10.69 -11.35
N PRO A 54 -7.28 -11.34 -11.72
CA PRO A 54 -6.03 -10.63 -12.01
C PRO A 54 -6.22 -9.51 -13.04
N ILE A 55 -5.52 -8.41 -12.82
CA ILE A 55 -5.49 -7.25 -13.71
C ILE A 55 -4.36 -7.45 -14.72
N THR A 56 -4.70 -7.47 -16.01
CA THR A 56 -3.70 -7.49 -17.08
C THR A 56 -3.36 -6.08 -17.55
N LEU A 57 -2.08 -5.71 -17.48
CA LEU A 57 -1.53 -4.48 -18.02
C LEU A 57 -0.70 -4.76 -19.27
N ILE A 58 -1.10 -4.18 -20.40
CA ILE A 58 -0.27 -4.14 -21.62
C ILE A 58 0.93 -3.19 -21.40
N PRO A 59 2.00 -3.29 -22.21
CA PRO A 59 3.18 -2.45 -22.08
C PRO A 59 2.88 -0.95 -21.92
N GLY A 60 3.50 -0.31 -20.93
CA GLY A 60 3.38 1.13 -20.67
C GLY A 60 2.08 1.57 -19.99
N THR A 61 1.11 0.67 -19.79
CA THR A 61 -0.13 1.01 -19.07
C THR A 61 0.01 0.82 -17.57
N SER A 62 -0.90 1.43 -16.81
CA SER A 62 -0.86 1.44 -15.35
C SER A 62 -2.22 1.17 -14.71
N HIS A 63 -2.22 0.50 -13.56
CA HIS A 63 -3.37 0.41 -12.67
C HIS A 63 -3.13 1.22 -11.39
N GLN A 64 -4.19 1.82 -10.83
CA GLN A 64 -4.12 2.63 -9.63
C GLN A 64 -5.14 2.19 -8.57
N TRP A 65 -4.64 1.90 -7.38
CA TRP A 65 -5.44 1.66 -6.18
C TRP A 65 -5.52 2.92 -5.34
N ASN A 66 -6.73 3.23 -4.85
CA ASN A 66 -6.96 4.26 -3.84
C ASN A 66 -7.23 3.54 -2.51
N TYR A 67 -6.34 3.72 -1.54
CA TYR A 67 -6.31 2.94 -0.31
C TYR A 67 -6.15 3.84 0.93
N PHE A 68 -6.32 3.31 2.14
CA PHE A 68 -6.09 4.04 3.39
C PHE A 68 -4.83 3.51 4.11
N PHE A 69 -4.01 4.38 4.72
CA PHE A 69 -2.70 4.08 5.34
C PHE A 69 -2.73 3.05 6.50
N ASP A 70 -3.88 2.41 6.78
CA ASP A 70 -4.06 1.52 7.91
C ASP A 70 -3.68 0.06 7.64
N LYS A 71 -3.56 -0.36 6.37
CA LYS A 71 -3.06 -1.71 6.04
C LYS A 71 -2.02 -1.73 4.93
N GLU A 72 -1.02 -2.57 5.14
CA GLU A 72 -0.03 -2.94 4.13
C GLU A 72 -0.64 -3.96 3.18
N PHE A 73 -0.17 -4.00 1.94
CA PHE A 73 -0.62 -5.01 0.99
C PHE A 73 0.48 -5.46 0.03
N ILE A 74 0.35 -6.71 -0.38
CA ILE A 74 1.23 -7.40 -1.30
C ILE A 74 0.49 -7.61 -2.62
N CYS A 75 1.24 -7.50 -3.71
CA CYS A 75 0.78 -7.95 -5.01
C CYS A 75 1.73 -9.01 -5.56
N PHE A 76 1.14 -9.84 -6.39
CA PHE A 76 1.74 -10.91 -7.14
C PHE A 76 1.72 -10.53 -8.61
N PHE A 77 2.82 -10.82 -9.29
CA PHE A 77 3.09 -10.37 -10.64
C PHE A 77 3.48 -11.57 -11.49
N GLN A 78 2.83 -11.71 -12.64
CA GLN A 78 3.14 -12.78 -13.58
C GLN A 78 3.32 -12.23 -14.99
N TRP A 79 4.36 -12.72 -15.68
CA TRP A 79 4.56 -12.45 -17.10
C TRP A 79 5.38 -13.55 -17.77
N PHE A 80 5.26 -13.64 -19.09
CA PHE A 80 5.99 -14.55 -19.95
C PHE A 80 6.70 -13.79 -21.08
N GLY A 81 7.76 -14.37 -21.64
CA GLY A 81 8.46 -13.79 -22.80
C GLY A 81 9.56 -12.78 -22.49
N ALA A 82 10.02 -12.70 -21.24
CA ALA A 82 11.15 -11.86 -20.83
C ALA A 82 12.22 -12.68 -20.08
N GLN A 83 13.42 -12.10 -19.94
CA GLN A 83 14.60 -12.77 -19.37
C GLN A 83 14.45 -13.19 -17.90
N SER A 84 13.43 -12.67 -17.20
CA SER A 84 13.01 -13.08 -15.85
C SER A 84 11.52 -13.43 -15.74
N SER A 85 10.95 -14.06 -16.79
CA SER A 85 9.57 -14.56 -16.77
C SER A 85 9.29 -15.46 -15.57
N GLY A 86 8.06 -15.40 -15.05
CA GLY A 86 7.64 -16.23 -13.91
C GLY A 86 6.68 -15.51 -12.99
N TYR A 87 6.57 -16.03 -11.78
CA TYR A 87 5.78 -15.46 -10.70
C TYR A 87 6.69 -14.70 -9.74
N HIS A 88 6.30 -13.48 -9.40
CA HIS A 88 7.03 -12.59 -8.52
C HIS A 88 6.09 -11.98 -7.51
N SER A 89 6.62 -11.53 -6.37
CA SER A 89 5.80 -10.85 -5.35
C SER A 89 6.51 -9.64 -4.78
N PHE A 90 5.72 -8.63 -4.42
CA PHE A 90 6.24 -7.40 -3.83
C PHE A 90 5.20 -6.72 -2.94
N ASP A 91 5.65 -6.20 -1.79
CA ASP A 91 4.83 -5.35 -0.94
C ASP A 91 4.67 -3.97 -1.59
N MET A 92 3.51 -3.74 -2.21
CA MET A 92 3.22 -2.51 -2.93
C MET A 92 3.03 -1.31 -2.00
N PHE A 93 2.70 -1.57 -0.73
CA PHE A 93 2.67 -0.57 0.32
C PHE A 93 3.11 -1.15 1.66
N VAL A 94 4.13 -0.53 2.26
CA VAL A 94 4.65 -0.85 3.59
C VAL A 94 4.76 0.44 4.38
N LYS A 95 4.06 0.55 5.51
CA LYS A 95 3.94 1.79 6.28
C LYS A 95 5.26 2.28 6.83
N SER A 96 6.18 1.37 7.18
CA SER A 96 7.51 1.73 7.68
C SER A 96 8.44 2.26 6.59
N ARG A 97 8.27 1.80 5.34
CA ARG A 97 9.05 2.18 4.16
C ARG A 97 8.47 3.41 3.44
N ASP A 98 7.14 3.50 3.38
CA ASP A 98 6.41 4.38 2.50
C ASP A 98 5.73 5.49 3.28
N LYS A 99 6.47 6.58 3.49
CA LYS A 99 5.98 7.77 4.17
C LYS A 99 5.21 8.73 3.26
N ALA A 100 5.10 8.43 1.98
CA ALA A 100 4.47 9.26 0.97
C ALA A 100 3.05 8.76 0.65
N SER A 101 2.12 9.68 0.39
CA SER A 101 0.73 9.39 0.05
C SER A 101 0.52 9.02 -1.42
N ASN A 102 1.51 9.20 -2.28
CA ASN A 102 1.45 8.82 -3.69
C ASN A 102 2.68 7.96 -4.05
N LEU A 103 2.44 6.70 -4.40
CA LEU A 103 3.47 5.72 -4.71
C LEU A 103 3.28 5.24 -6.15
N SER A 104 4.23 5.56 -7.02
CA SER A 104 4.23 5.12 -8.42
C SER A 104 5.35 4.13 -8.64
N TRP A 105 4.98 2.85 -8.74
CA TRP A 105 5.89 1.74 -9.02
C TRP A 105 5.91 1.44 -10.52
N PHE A 106 7.12 1.34 -11.07
CA PHE A 106 7.43 0.84 -12.40
C PHE A 106 7.91 -0.60 -12.24
N ILE A 107 7.13 -1.55 -12.78
CA ILE A 107 7.41 -2.97 -12.66
C ILE A 107 8.41 -3.37 -13.73
N LYS A 108 9.60 -3.81 -13.29
CA LYS A 108 10.72 -4.18 -14.16
C LYS A 108 11.20 -5.61 -13.91
N PRO A 109 11.97 -6.21 -14.83
CA PRO A 109 12.48 -7.57 -14.69
C PRO A 109 13.24 -7.84 -13.38
N ASP A 110 14.00 -6.85 -12.90
CA ASP A 110 14.88 -6.89 -11.72
C ASP A 110 14.19 -6.49 -10.41
N GLY A 111 13.02 -5.86 -10.50
CA GLY A 111 12.22 -5.46 -9.36
C GLY A 111 11.41 -4.18 -9.58
N PRO A 112 10.44 -3.87 -8.70
CA PRO A 112 9.72 -2.61 -8.77
C PRO A 112 10.60 -1.41 -8.42
N CYS A 113 10.51 -0.36 -9.23
CA CYS A 113 11.23 0.90 -9.01
C CYS A 113 10.26 2.08 -8.86
N ARG A 114 10.69 3.13 -8.17
CA ARG A 114 10.00 4.43 -8.15
C ARG A 114 11.00 5.57 -8.27
N VAL A 115 10.53 6.74 -8.67
CA VAL A 115 11.34 7.97 -8.65
C VAL A 115 11.37 8.51 -7.22
N ALA A 116 12.57 8.68 -6.68
CA ALA A 116 12.79 9.30 -5.38
C ALA A 116 12.65 10.84 -5.47
N PRO A 117 12.50 11.55 -4.33
CA PRO A 117 12.33 13.01 -4.33
C PRO A 117 13.47 13.79 -5.00
N ASP A 118 14.68 13.22 -5.04
CA ASP A 118 15.86 13.78 -5.69
C ASP A 118 15.95 13.45 -7.19
N GLY A 119 14.96 12.76 -7.75
CA GLY A 119 14.90 12.33 -9.15
C GLY A 119 15.63 11.02 -9.43
N SER A 120 16.30 10.41 -8.45
CA SER A 120 16.96 9.11 -8.62
C SER A 120 15.94 7.97 -8.72
N SER A 121 16.35 6.85 -9.33
CA SER A 121 15.54 5.62 -9.36
C SER A 121 15.81 4.79 -8.11
N LEU A 122 14.80 4.60 -7.27
CA LEU A 122 14.84 3.72 -6.10
C LEU A 122 14.15 2.40 -6.42
N CYS A 123 14.93 1.32 -6.51
CA CYS A 123 14.45 -0.02 -6.86
C CYS A 123 14.56 -0.98 -5.68
N PHE A 124 13.65 -1.95 -5.64
CA PHE A 124 13.62 -2.97 -4.60
C PHE A 124 13.63 -4.35 -5.25
N PRO A 125 14.32 -5.33 -4.65
CA PRO A 125 14.29 -6.70 -5.16
C PRO A 125 12.90 -7.30 -4.99
N TRP A 126 12.57 -8.25 -5.87
CA TRP A 126 11.45 -9.16 -5.65
C TRP A 126 11.61 -9.93 -4.34
N ARG A 127 10.48 -10.30 -3.71
CA ARG A 127 10.52 -11.23 -2.58
C ARG A 127 10.97 -12.61 -3.07
N THR A 128 11.94 -13.19 -2.37
CA THR A 128 12.33 -14.62 -2.46
C THR A 128 11.38 -15.51 -1.68
#